data_AF-B7QN15-F1
#
_entry.id   AF-B7QN15-F1
#
_cell.length_a   1.000
_cell.length_b   1.000
_cell.length_c   1.000
_cell.angle_alpha   90.00
_cell.angle_beta   90.00
_cell.angle_gamma   90.00
#
_symmetry.space_group_name_H-M   'P 1'
#
loop_
_entity.id
_entity.type
_entity.pdbx_description
1 polymer ?
#
loop_
_entity_poly.entity_id
_entity_poly.type
_entity_poly.pdbx_seq_one_letter_code
_entity_poly.pdbx_strand_id
1 'polypeptide(L)'
;MVVHGSYFKVLEATEEVFFTLIVNAYPSIATFFFLGGFLLSYNVLKRMKNLRGHYAVVFGIMLVRRYVRLTVPVMFMVGVSVLQTKWIRGPAYFELLGHNEQRCRETWWTVPLHVNNWQPFLKMCLPFYWYISVDWQLYLVFCAVPLIMLRREKLGLFLMAAATTAASVYVVILTYMRDYQPLPLLMDTNQQ
;
A
#
# COMPACT_ATOMS: atom_id res chain seq x y z
N MET A 1 -17.00 -18.46 27.22
CA MET A 1 -16.11 -18.03 28.32
C MET A 1 -14.61 -18.02 27.96
N VAL A 2 -14.12 -18.76 26.95
CA VAL A 2 -12.68 -18.75 26.56
C VAL A 2 -12.25 -17.45 25.86
N VAL A 3 -13.18 -16.73 25.26
CA VAL A 3 -12.92 -15.55 24.42
C VAL A 3 -12.45 -14.33 25.24
N HIS A 4 -12.86 -14.19 26.50
CA HIS A 4 -12.54 -13.01 27.32
C HIS A 4 -11.07 -12.95 27.79
N GLY A 5 -10.43 -14.12 28.00
CA GLY A 5 -9.03 -14.20 28.40
C GLY A 5 -8.04 -13.86 27.27
N SER A 6 -8.44 -14.03 26.02
CA SER A 6 -7.61 -13.69 24.86
C SER A 6 -7.52 -12.18 24.66
N TYR A 7 -8.62 -11.44 24.85
CA TYR A 7 -8.62 -9.98 24.71
C TYR A 7 -7.80 -9.27 25.79
N PHE A 8 -7.88 -9.73 27.04
CA PHE A 8 -7.08 -9.17 28.14
C PHE A 8 -5.57 -9.32 27.88
N LYS A 9 -5.15 -10.46 27.32
CA LYS A 9 -3.75 -10.69 26.93
C LYS A 9 -3.29 -9.82 25.76
N VAL A 10 -4.18 -9.49 24.82
CA VAL A 10 -3.86 -8.58 23.71
C VAL A 10 -3.68 -7.14 24.24
N LEU A 11 -4.49 -6.72 25.21
CA LEU A 11 -4.36 -5.41 25.84
C LEU A 11 -3.07 -5.31 26.68
N GLU A 12 -2.74 -6.34 27.44
CA GLU A 12 -1.46 -6.41 28.19
C GLU A 12 -0.26 -6.41 27.23
N ALA A 13 -0.37 -7.10 26.08
CA ALA A 13 0.65 -7.06 25.03
C ALA A 13 0.79 -5.67 24.38
N THR A 14 -0.21 -4.79 24.40
CA THR A 14 -0.08 -3.42 23.88
C THR A 14 0.70 -2.48 24.78
N GLU A 15 0.88 -2.80 26.07
CA GLU A 15 1.72 -1.98 26.96
C GLU A 15 3.21 -2.11 26.64
N GLU A 16 3.60 -3.19 25.95
CA GLU A 16 4.96 -3.36 25.45
C GLU A 16 5.27 -2.37 24.31
N VAL A 17 6.31 -1.57 24.50
CA VAL A 17 6.76 -0.55 23.53
C VAL A 17 6.99 -1.16 22.15
N PHE A 18 7.54 -2.37 22.09
CA PHE A 18 7.80 -3.08 20.83
C PHE A 18 6.53 -3.48 20.09
N PHE A 19 5.49 -3.91 20.80
CA PHE A 19 4.22 -4.29 20.17
C PHE A 19 3.48 -3.06 19.66
N THR A 20 3.49 -1.97 20.43
CA THR A 20 2.95 -0.68 20.02
C THR A 20 3.63 -0.15 18.75
N LEU A 21 4.96 -0.30 18.62
CA LEU A 21 5.68 0.06 17.39
C LEU A 21 5.19 -0.71 16.16
N ILE A 22 4.91 -2.01 16.30
CA ILE A 22 4.44 -2.86 15.20
C ILE A 22 3.03 -2.44 14.76
N VAL A 23 2.11 -2.18 15.69
CA VAL A 23 0.73 -1.77 15.36
C VAL A 23 0.71 -0.41 14.65
N ASN A 24 1.59 0.51 15.06
CA ASN A 24 1.73 1.83 14.43
C ASN A 24 2.41 1.79 13.03
N ALA A 25 2.89 0.63 12.58
CA ALA A 25 3.44 0.49 11.23
C ALA A 25 2.36 0.70 10.14
N TYR A 26 1.10 0.33 10.41
CA TYR A 26 0.00 0.47 9.46
C TYR A 26 -0.35 1.94 9.14
N PRO A 27 -0.61 2.83 10.12
CA PRO A 27 -0.83 4.25 9.84
C PRO A 27 0.42 4.94 9.28
N SER A 28 1.62 4.44 9.58
CA SER A 28 2.88 4.98 9.03
C SER A 28 2.95 4.92 7.50
N ILE A 29 2.16 4.07 6.82
CA ILE A 29 2.11 3.97 5.35
C ILE A 29 1.80 5.32 4.68
N ALA A 30 1.00 6.18 5.30
CA ALA A 30 0.70 7.51 4.76
C ALA A 30 1.97 8.37 4.60
N THR A 31 2.92 8.27 5.53
CA THR A 31 4.19 9.00 5.45
C THR A 31 5.06 8.49 4.29
N PHE A 32 5.05 7.18 4.02
CA PHE A 32 5.76 6.59 2.88
C PHE A 32 5.20 7.10 1.55
N PHE A 33 3.87 7.22 1.42
CA PHE A 33 3.26 7.81 0.22
C PHE A 33 3.64 9.28 0.04
N PHE A 34 3.67 10.06 1.13
CA PHE A 34 4.11 11.46 1.08
C PHE A 34 5.56 11.57 0.60
N LEU A 35 6.48 10.81 1.20
CA LEU A 35 7.89 10.77 0.78
C LEU A 35 8.04 10.31 -0.67
N GLY A 36 7.29 9.30 -1.09
CA GLY A 36 7.27 8.80 -2.46
C GLY A 36 6.84 9.86 -3.48
N GLY A 37 5.80 10.63 -3.17
CA GLY A 37 5.31 11.74 -3.99
C GLY A 37 6.28 12.93 -4.06
N PHE A 38 6.89 13.29 -2.93
CA PHE A 38 7.94 14.32 -2.89
C PHE A 38 9.14 13.93 -3.75
N LEU A 39 9.64 12.70 -3.61
CA LEU A 39 10.78 12.20 -4.37
C LEU A 39 10.47 12.11 -5.86
N LEU A 40 9.27 11.67 -6.23
CA LEU A 40 8.79 11.67 -7.62
C LEU A 40 8.87 13.08 -8.21
N SER A 41 8.29 14.06 -7.52
CA SER A 41 8.27 15.46 -7.98
C SER A 41 9.67 16.02 -8.13
N TYR A 42 10.53 15.87 -7.12
CA TYR A 42 11.91 16.33 -7.16
C TYR A 42 12.70 15.71 -8.31
N ASN A 43 12.62 14.38 -8.47
CA ASN A 43 13.37 13.67 -9.52
C ASN A 43 12.89 14.06 -10.92
N VAL A 44 11.58 14.18 -11.13
CA VAL A 44 11.04 14.58 -12.43
C VAL A 44 11.44 16.03 -12.76
N LEU A 45 11.27 16.99 -11.85
CA LEU A 45 11.67 18.37 -12.09
C LEU A 45 13.17 18.48 -12.40
N LYS A 46 14.02 17.79 -11.62
CA LYS A 46 15.48 17.77 -11.83
C LYS A 46 15.89 17.14 -13.16
N ARG A 47 15.28 16.01 -13.52
CA ARG A 47 15.59 15.28 -14.76
C ARG A 47 15.14 16.05 -15.99
N MET A 48 13.95 16.67 -15.93
CA MET A 48 13.32 17.30 -17.08
C MET A 48 13.87 18.70 -17.36
N LYS A 49 14.37 19.42 -16.35
CA LYS A 49 15.08 20.70 -16.55
C LYS A 49 16.33 20.55 -17.42
N ASN A 50 16.99 19.39 -17.36
CA ASN A 50 18.22 19.11 -18.10
C ASN A 50 17.98 18.48 -19.49
N LEU A 51 16.74 18.17 -19.86
CA LEU A 51 16.42 17.51 -21.13
C LEU A 51 15.82 18.50 -22.14
N ARG A 52 16.37 18.52 -23.36
CA ARG A 52 15.77 19.14 -24.55
C ARG A 52 15.10 18.06 -25.41
N GLY A 53 13.76 18.07 -25.46
CA GLY A 53 12.96 17.39 -26.49
C GLY A 53 12.59 15.91 -26.25
N HIS A 54 13.37 15.13 -25.50
CA HIS A 54 13.12 13.68 -25.31
C HIS A 54 12.29 13.33 -24.05
N TYR A 55 11.25 14.10 -23.78
CA TYR A 55 10.46 13.98 -22.55
C TYR A 55 9.74 12.64 -22.40
N ALA A 56 9.08 12.17 -23.48
CA ALA A 56 8.28 10.94 -23.45
C ALA A 56 9.14 9.68 -23.25
N VAL A 57 10.29 9.59 -23.92
CA VAL A 57 11.17 8.42 -23.85
C VAL A 57 11.80 8.29 -22.47
N VAL A 58 12.34 9.39 -21.92
CA VAL A 58 12.93 9.37 -20.58
C VAL A 58 11.88 9.08 -19.52
N PHE A 59 10.67 9.60 -19.69
CA PHE A 59 9.56 9.29 -18.82
C PHE A 59 9.19 7.80 -18.86
N GLY A 60 9.05 7.21 -20.05
CA GLY A 60 8.81 5.77 -20.20
C GLY A 60 9.89 4.91 -19.53
N ILE A 61 11.16 5.28 -19.68
CA ILE A 61 12.28 4.58 -19.00
C ILE A 61 12.16 4.69 -17.48
N MET A 62 11.78 5.85 -16.94
CA MET A 62 11.55 6.02 -15.50
C MET A 62 10.40 5.13 -15.00
N LEU A 63 9.29 5.06 -15.74
CA LEU A 63 8.15 4.19 -15.41
C LEU A 63 8.58 2.72 -15.36
N VAL A 64 9.22 2.22 -16.42
CA VAL A 64 9.64 0.80 -16.53
C VAL A 64 10.64 0.45 -15.43
N ARG A 65 11.63 1.32 -15.18
CA ARG A 65 12.61 1.09 -14.10
C ARG A 65 11.94 0.98 -12.73
N ARG A 66 10.96 1.85 -12.44
CA ARG A 66 10.23 1.78 -11.17
C ARG A 66 9.38 0.52 -11.09
N TYR A 67 8.67 0.18 -12.16
CA TYR A 67 7.86 -1.04 -12.23
C TYR A 67 8.70 -2.29 -11.96
N VAL A 68 9.84 -2.46 -12.66
CA VAL A 68 10.73 -3.60 -12.44
C VAL A 68 11.28 -3.62 -11.01
N ARG A 69 11.69 -2.46 -10.48
CA ARG A 69 12.19 -2.34 -9.09
C ARG A 69 11.16 -2.76 -8.05
N LEU A 70 9.88 -2.47 -8.26
CA LEU A 70 8.80 -2.85 -7.34
C LEU A 70 8.37 -4.31 -7.53
N THR A 71 8.18 -4.73 -8.78
CA THR A 71 7.60 -6.03 -9.10
C THR A 71 8.57 -7.18 -8.84
N VAL A 72 9.88 -7.02 -9.11
CA VAL A 72 10.86 -8.12 -8.94
C VAL A 72 10.97 -8.59 -7.49
N PRO A 73 11.18 -7.71 -6.48
CA PRO A 73 11.25 -8.14 -5.09
C PRO A 73 9.94 -8.75 -4.58
N VAL A 74 8.80 -8.19 -4.99
CA VAL A 74 7.49 -8.69 -4.53
C VAL A 74 7.20 -10.06 -5.12
N MET A 75 7.47 -10.27 -6.42
CA MET A 75 7.32 -11.58 -7.05
C MET A 75 8.25 -12.63 -6.44
N PHE A 76 9.48 -12.24 -6.08
CA PHE A 76 10.38 -13.11 -5.34
C PHE A 76 9.76 -13.55 -4.00
N MET A 77 9.21 -12.61 -3.24
CA MET A 77 8.57 -12.92 -1.95
C MET A 77 7.31 -13.76 -2.10
N VAL A 78 6.49 -13.53 -3.13
CA VAL A 78 5.35 -14.41 -3.46
C VAL A 78 5.86 -15.84 -3.74
N GLY A 79 6.94 -15.98 -4.51
CA GLY A 79 7.58 -17.28 -4.74
C GLY A 79 8.04 -17.97 -3.45
N VAL A 80 8.75 -17.25 -2.58
CA VAL A 80 9.16 -17.76 -1.27
C VAL A 80 7.94 -18.17 -0.43
N SER A 81 6.87 -17.38 -0.48
CA SER A 81 5.66 -17.63 0.30
C SER A 81 4.90 -18.90 -0.10
N VAL A 82 5.04 -19.32 -1.35
CA VAL A 82 4.48 -20.58 -1.87
C VAL A 82 5.46 -21.73 -1.63
N LEU A 83 6.77 -21.48 -1.68
CA LEU A 83 7.78 -22.53 -1.48
C LEU A 83 7.95 -22.92 -0.01
N GLN A 84 7.81 -21.99 0.94
CA GLN A 84 7.93 -22.25 2.38
C GLN A 84 6.99 -23.38 2.87
N THR A 85 5.88 -23.61 2.18
CA THR A 85 4.91 -24.68 2.46
C THR A 85 5.52 -26.07 2.36
N LYS A 86 6.56 -26.22 1.52
CA LYS A 86 7.28 -27.48 1.32
C LYS A 86 8.37 -27.71 2.38
N TRP A 87 8.94 -26.64 2.91
CA TRP A 87 10.09 -26.71 3.83
C TRP A 87 9.68 -26.68 5.31
N ILE A 88 8.60 -25.96 5.64
CA ILE A 88 8.14 -25.77 7.01
C ILE A 88 6.88 -26.60 7.22
N ARG A 89 6.98 -27.66 8.02
CA ARG A 89 5.84 -28.51 8.43
C ARG A 89 5.66 -28.42 9.93
N GLY A 90 4.50 -27.94 10.38
CA GLY A 90 4.15 -27.85 11.80
C GLY A 90 2.70 -27.40 12.01
N PRO A 91 2.09 -27.62 13.19
CA PRO A 91 0.70 -27.26 13.46
C PRO A 91 0.44 -25.75 13.35
N ALA A 92 1.39 -24.91 13.78
CA ALA A 92 1.31 -23.45 13.64
C ALA A 92 1.36 -22.98 12.18
N TYR A 93 1.89 -23.79 11.26
CA TYR A 93 1.97 -23.47 9.84
C TYR A 93 0.58 -23.46 9.18
N PHE A 94 -0.26 -24.43 9.50
CA PHE A 94 -1.61 -24.55 8.93
C PHE A 94 -2.53 -23.39 9.36
N GLU A 95 -2.42 -22.98 10.62
CA GLU A 95 -3.18 -21.88 11.20
C GLU A 95 -2.80 -20.51 10.57
N LEU A 96 -1.50 -20.24 10.37
CA LEU A 96 -1.02 -18.91 9.99
C LEU A 96 -0.69 -18.74 8.49
N LEU A 97 -0.16 -19.79 7.86
CA LEU A 97 0.48 -19.73 6.53
C LEU A 97 -0.29 -20.50 5.45
N GLY A 98 -1.00 -21.57 5.83
CA GLY A 98 -1.79 -22.37 4.88
C GLY A 98 -2.84 -21.56 4.12
N HIS A 99 -3.48 -20.61 4.80
CA HIS A 99 -4.48 -19.74 4.19
C HIS A 99 -3.87 -18.77 3.16
N ASN A 100 -2.63 -18.33 3.37
CA ASN A 100 -1.92 -17.44 2.44
C ASN A 100 -1.50 -18.18 1.17
N GLU A 101 -1.07 -19.46 1.27
CA GLU A 101 -0.73 -20.26 0.09
C GLU A 101 -1.94 -20.41 -0.84
N GLN A 102 -3.09 -20.80 -0.29
CA GLN A 102 -4.28 -21.05 -1.09
C GLN A 102 -4.77 -19.76 -1.80
N ARG A 103 -4.83 -18.65 -1.05
CA ARG A 103 -5.15 -17.33 -1.62
C ARG A 103 -4.19 -16.95 -2.74
N CYS A 104 -2.89 -17.13 -2.54
CA CYS A 104 -1.89 -16.81 -3.54
C CYS A 104 -1.96 -17.72 -4.77
N ARG A 105 -2.28 -19.00 -4.63
CA ARG A 105 -2.50 -19.86 -5.81
C ARG A 105 -3.63 -19.36 -6.71
N GLU A 106 -4.68 -18.82 -6.12
CA GLU A 106 -5.84 -18.30 -6.86
C GLU A 106 -5.61 -16.89 -7.43
N THR A 107 -4.90 -16.03 -6.71
CA THR A 107 -4.83 -14.59 -7.01
C THR A 107 -3.41 -14.05 -7.21
N TRP A 108 -2.38 -14.89 -7.37
CA TRP A 108 -0.99 -14.42 -7.55
C TRP A 108 -0.84 -13.40 -8.69
N TRP A 109 -1.66 -13.49 -9.73
CA TRP A 109 -1.62 -12.60 -10.90
C TRP A 109 -1.99 -11.15 -10.56
N THR A 110 -2.69 -10.89 -9.47
CA THR A 110 -3.06 -9.53 -9.04
C THR A 110 -1.85 -8.75 -8.53
N VAL A 111 -0.83 -9.45 -8.05
CA VAL A 111 0.40 -8.88 -7.49
C VAL A 111 1.27 -8.21 -8.57
N PRO A 112 1.67 -8.88 -9.67
CA PRO A 112 2.46 -8.23 -10.72
C PRO A 112 1.66 -7.15 -11.47
N LEU A 113 0.34 -7.31 -11.60
CA LEU A 113 -0.51 -6.25 -12.16
C LEU A 113 -0.69 -5.05 -11.22
N HIS A 114 -0.26 -5.12 -9.96
CA HIS A 114 -0.49 -4.10 -8.94
C HIS A 114 -1.97 -3.75 -8.75
N VAL A 115 -2.83 -4.78 -8.78
CA VAL A 115 -4.29 -4.67 -8.53
C VAL A 115 -4.73 -5.46 -7.30
N ASN A 116 -3.78 -5.88 -6.46
CA ASN A 116 -4.06 -6.66 -5.26
C ASN A 116 -5.00 -5.90 -4.29
N ASN A 117 -4.90 -4.57 -4.24
CA ASN A 117 -5.76 -3.71 -3.41
C ASN A 117 -7.26 -3.78 -3.74
N TRP A 118 -7.66 -4.17 -4.95
CA TRP A 118 -9.08 -4.29 -5.31
C TRP A 118 -9.71 -5.60 -4.85
N GLN A 119 -8.91 -6.59 -4.46
CA GLN A 119 -9.43 -7.83 -3.92
C GLN A 119 -9.89 -7.62 -2.47
N PRO A 120 -10.91 -8.34 -1.99
CA PRO A 120 -11.24 -8.37 -0.57
C PRO A 120 -10.02 -8.82 0.25
N PHE A 121 -9.82 -8.28 1.45
CA PHE A 121 -8.66 -8.59 2.31
C PHE A 121 -8.41 -10.10 2.49
N LEU A 122 -9.47 -10.88 2.65
CA LEU A 122 -9.42 -12.35 2.80
C LEU A 122 -9.16 -13.13 1.50
N LYS A 123 -9.06 -12.45 0.35
CA LYS A 123 -8.73 -13.05 -0.96
C LYS A 123 -7.43 -12.51 -1.53
N MET A 124 -6.84 -11.47 -0.94
CA MET A 124 -5.57 -10.92 -1.39
C MET A 124 -4.44 -11.96 -1.25
N CYS A 125 -3.61 -12.06 -2.29
CA CYS A 125 -2.33 -12.75 -2.17
C CYS A 125 -1.38 -11.86 -1.35
N LEU A 126 -1.04 -12.31 -0.14
CA LEU A 126 -0.30 -11.56 0.88
C LEU A 126 -0.89 -10.14 1.11
N PRO A 127 -1.80 -10.00 2.09
CA PRO A 127 -2.49 -8.73 2.34
C PRO A 127 -1.52 -7.56 2.51
N PHE A 128 -0.37 -7.75 3.16
CA PHE A 128 0.63 -6.71 3.38
C PHE A 128 1.18 -6.05 2.10
N TYR A 129 1.00 -6.62 0.90
CA TYR A 129 1.42 -5.99 -0.37
C TYR A 129 0.40 -5.03 -0.98
N TRP A 130 -0.77 -4.85 -0.35
CA TRP A 130 -1.79 -3.91 -0.82
C TRP A 130 -1.23 -2.51 -1.09
N TYR A 131 -0.36 -2.00 -0.20
CA TYR A 131 0.18 -0.64 -0.30
C TYR A 131 1.17 -0.48 -1.46
N ILE A 132 1.88 -1.54 -1.86
CA ILE A 132 2.79 -1.49 -3.01
C ILE A 132 1.98 -1.32 -4.30
N SER A 133 0.85 -2.03 -4.39
CA SER A 133 -0.09 -1.85 -5.49
C SER A 133 -0.61 -0.40 -5.56
N VAL A 134 -0.95 0.17 -4.40
CA VAL A 134 -1.37 1.57 -4.29
C VAL A 134 -0.26 2.55 -4.68
N ASP A 135 0.99 2.34 -4.24
CA ASP A 135 2.13 3.19 -4.62
C ASP A 135 2.33 3.25 -6.14
N TRP A 136 2.22 2.10 -6.81
CA TRP A 136 2.31 2.06 -8.28
C TRP A 136 1.17 2.83 -8.96
N GLN A 137 -0.07 2.67 -8.47
CA GLN A 137 -1.24 3.37 -9.00
C GLN A 137 -1.12 4.89 -8.78
N LEU A 138 -0.74 5.32 -7.57
CA LEU A 138 -0.50 6.72 -7.25
C LEU A 138 0.63 7.29 -8.10
N TYR A 139 1.70 6.53 -8.32
CA TYR A 139 2.79 6.95 -9.20
C TYR A 139 2.27 7.22 -10.62
N LEU A 140 1.48 6.32 -11.21
CA LEU A 140 0.91 6.52 -12.55
C LEU A 140 -0.02 7.75 -12.63
N VAL A 141 -0.86 7.96 -11.63
CA VAL A 141 -1.79 9.11 -11.60
C VAL A 141 -1.03 10.42 -11.42
N PHE A 142 -0.16 10.49 -10.41
CA PHE A 142 0.48 11.75 -10.00
C PHE A 142 1.77 12.07 -10.77
N CYS A 143 2.37 11.14 -11.51
CA CYS A 143 3.56 11.41 -12.32
C CYS A 143 3.33 12.45 -13.43
N ALA A 144 2.09 12.65 -13.88
CA ALA A 144 1.72 13.68 -14.85
C ALA A 144 1.76 15.09 -14.24
N VAL A 145 1.51 15.23 -12.93
CA VAL A 145 1.38 16.53 -12.28
C VAL A 145 2.69 17.33 -12.30
N PRO A 146 3.86 16.77 -11.97
CA PRO A 146 5.15 17.45 -12.12
C PRO A 146 5.42 17.91 -13.56
N LEU A 147 4.97 17.15 -14.57
CA LEU A 147 5.12 17.53 -15.99
C LEU A 147 4.27 18.73 -16.37
N ILE A 148 3.02 18.76 -15.87
CA ILE A 148 2.12 19.90 -16.05
C ILE A 148 2.69 21.12 -15.33
N MET A 149 3.23 20.94 -14.13
CA MET A 149 3.81 22.01 -13.33
C MET A 149 5.00 22.69 -14.02
N LEU A 150 5.82 21.93 -14.77
CA LEU A 150 6.92 22.48 -15.60
C LEU A 150 6.44 23.40 -16.73
N ARG A 151 5.22 23.22 -17.23
CA ARG A 151 4.63 24.07 -18.29
C ARG A 151 3.75 25.18 -17.74
N ARG A 152 2.97 24.89 -16.70
CA ARG A 152 1.93 25.74 -16.13
C ARG A 152 1.87 25.52 -14.62
N GLU A 153 2.70 26.26 -13.89
CA GLU A 153 2.84 26.14 -12.43
C GLU A 153 1.51 26.26 -11.69
N LYS A 154 0.71 27.29 -12.03
CA LYS A 154 -0.61 27.54 -11.42
C LYS A 154 -1.59 26.37 -11.63
N LEU A 155 -1.57 25.74 -12.79
CA LEU A 155 -2.43 24.60 -13.09
C LEU A 155 -2.00 23.35 -12.31
N GLY A 156 -0.69 23.09 -12.22
CA GLY A 156 -0.16 22.00 -11.41
C GLY A 156 -0.54 22.15 -9.93
N LEU A 157 -0.39 23.35 -9.37
CA LEU A 157 -0.79 23.65 -7.99
C LEU A 157 -2.29 23.47 -7.78
N PHE A 158 -3.13 23.96 -8.70
CA PHE A 158 -4.57 23.78 -8.64
C PHE A 158 -4.97 22.30 -8.66
N LEU A 159 -4.38 21.49 -9.55
CA LEU A 159 -4.65 20.05 -9.63
C LEU A 159 -4.27 19.32 -8.34
N MET A 160 -3.15 19.67 -7.72
CA MET A 160 -2.75 19.10 -6.43
C MET A 160 -3.75 19.48 -5.32
N ALA A 161 -4.08 20.77 -5.20
CA ALA A 161 -5.03 21.24 -4.20
C ALA A 161 -6.42 20.61 -4.38
N ALA A 162 -6.90 20.51 -5.62
CA ALA A 162 -8.16 19.85 -5.96
C ALA A 162 -8.13 18.36 -5.62
N ALA A 163 -7.05 17.65 -5.95
CA ALA A 163 -6.91 16.23 -5.63
C ALA A 163 -6.88 15.98 -4.12
N THR A 164 -6.15 16.79 -3.35
CA THR A 164 -6.09 16.67 -1.89
C THR A 164 -7.45 16.97 -1.25
N THR A 165 -8.13 18.04 -1.66
CA THR A 165 -9.45 18.37 -1.12
C THR A 165 -10.49 17.30 -1.48
N ALA A 166 -10.49 16.82 -2.72
CA ALA A 166 -11.38 15.73 -3.14
C ALA A 166 -11.13 14.44 -2.35
N ALA A 167 -9.86 14.07 -2.12
CA ALA A 167 -9.52 12.89 -1.33
C ALA A 167 -9.98 13.03 0.13
N SER A 168 -9.74 14.19 0.76
CA SER A 168 -10.20 14.45 2.13
C SER A 168 -11.72 14.39 2.25
N VAL A 169 -12.44 15.03 1.34
CA VAL A 169 -13.91 15.00 1.31
C VAL A 169 -14.44 13.59 1.08
N TYR A 170 -13.83 12.84 0.17
CA TYR A 170 -14.20 11.45 -0.10
C TYR A 170 -14.05 10.57 1.15
N VAL A 171 -12.93 10.69 1.87
CA VAL A 171 -12.71 9.95 3.13
C VAL A 171 -13.75 10.33 4.17
N VAL A 172 -14.05 11.63 4.35
CA VAL A 172 -15.08 12.09 5.31
C VAL A 172 -16.45 11.52 4.97
N ILE A 173 -16.86 11.56 3.71
CA ILE A 173 -18.14 11.02 3.25
C ILE A 173 -18.18 9.50 3.47
N LEU A 174 -17.12 8.79 3.12
CA LEU A 174 -17.05 7.34 3.27
C LEU A 174 -17.16 6.93 4.74
N THR A 175 -16.42 7.61 5.63
CA THR A 175 -16.45 7.35 7.07
C THR A 175 -17.83 7.61 7.65
N TYR A 176 -18.51 8.68 7.23
CA TYR A 176 -19.86 9.00 7.67
C TYR A 176 -20.91 7.97 7.19
N MET A 177 -20.80 7.50 5.94
CA MET A 177 -21.77 6.57 5.35
C MET A 177 -21.58 5.11 5.79
N ARG A 178 -20.39 4.76 6.26
CA ARG A 178 -20.01 3.38 6.63
C ARG A 178 -19.77 3.19 8.12
N ASP A 179 -19.98 4.25 8.92
CA ASP A 179 -19.74 4.26 10.37
C ASP A 179 -18.37 3.69 10.76
N TYR A 180 -17.35 4.01 9.95
CA TYR A 180 -15.99 3.54 10.23
C TYR A 180 -15.42 4.24 11.47
N GLN A 181 -14.73 3.47 12.31
CA GLN A 181 -14.03 4.03 13.46
C GLN A 181 -12.92 5.00 13.00
N PRO A 182 -12.70 6.10 13.73
CA PRO A 182 -11.74 7.16 13.34
C PRO A 182 -10.26 6.72 13.39
N LEU A 183 -9.97 5.50 13.85
CA LEU A 183 -8.64 4.90 13.88
C LEU A 183 -8.78 3.39 13.55
N PRO A 184 -7.83 2.74 12.86
CA PRO A 184 -7.70 1.28 12.90
C PRO A 184 -7.15 0.86 14.28
N LEU A 185 -7.91 1.12 15.34
CA LEU A 185 -7.74 0.35 16.57
C LEU A 185 -8.39 -0.99 16.30
N LEU A 186 -7.68 -2.08 16.60
CA LEU A 186 -8.23 -3.44 16.64
C LEU A 186 -9.24 -3.59 17.80
N MET A 187 -10.21 -2.68 17.88
CA MET A 187 -11.25 -2.63 18.90
C MET A 187 -12.58 -2.72 18.18
N ASP A 188 -12.93 -3.92 17.71
CA ASP A 188 -14.31 -4.21 17.34
C ASP A 188 -15.14 -4.16 18.63
N THR A 189 -15.79 -3.03 18.90
CA THR A 189 -16.76 -2.88 20.01
C THR A 189 -18.15 -3.37 19.64
N ASN A 190 -18.33 -3.99 18.46
CA ASN A 190 -19.63 -4.47 17.97
C ASN A 190 -19.61 -5.95 17.57
N GLN A 191 -19.20 -6.82 18.49
CA GLN A 191 -19.81 -8.15 18.58
C GLN A 191 -20.71 -8.19 19.82
N GLN A 192 -21.93 -7.68 19.66
CA GLN A 192 -23.10 -8.26 20.32
C GLN A 192 -23.63 -9.41 19.46
#